data_AF-A0A0G0WU75-F1
#
_entry.id   AF-A0A0G0WU75-F1
#
_cell.length_a   1.000
_cell.length_b   1.000
_cell.length_c   1.000
_cell.angle_alpha   90.00
_cell.angle_beta   90.00
_cell.angle_gamma   90.00
#
_symmetry.space_group_name_H-M   'P 1'
#
loop_
_entity.id
_entity.type
_entity.pdbx_description
1 polymer ?
#
loop_
_entity_poly.entity_id
_entity_poly.type
_entity_poly.pdbx_seq_one_letter_code
_entity_poly.pdbx_strand_id
1 'polypeptide(L)'
;MAFLILAVPANAAELPSPGATPDSPLYFLKTWKESIQTFFIFGFENKAKQYLHLADVRLAEYQKMIDKGKTKIAEKTLVKSRNNCTKLFRQ
;
A
#
# COMPACT_ATOMS: atom_id res chain seq x y z
N MET A 1 -27.62 -18.43 17.14
CA MET A 1 -27.08 -17.55 16.07
C MET A 1 -25.58 -17.74 16.02
N ALA A 2 -25.08 -18.44 15.00
CA ALA A 2 -23.65 -18.66 14.79
C ALA A 2 -23.03 -17.43 14.11
N PHE A 3 -21.96 -16.88 14.68
CA PHE A 3 -21.13 -15.87 14.03
C PHE A 3 -20.34 -16.56 12.92
N LEU A 4 -20.73 -16.33 11.67
CA LEU A 4 -19.97 -16.74 10.50
C LEU A 4 -18.72 -15.86 10.43
N ILE A 5 -17.61 -16.34 10.99
CA ILE A 5 -16.29 -15.76 10.76
C ILE A 5 -15.94 -16.09 9.32
N LEU A 6 -16.09 -15.10 8.43
CA LEU A 6 -15.49 -15.17 7.10
C LEU A 6 -13.98 -15.18 7.31
N ALA A 7 -13.40 -16.38 7.32
CA ALA A 7 -11.97 -16.56 7.13
C ALA A 7 -11.66 -16.07 5.71
N VAL A 8 -11.29 -14.79 5.59
CA VAL A 8 -10.63 -14.29 4.40
C VAL A 8 -9.37 -15.13 4.29
N PRO A 9 -9.18 -15.93 3.21
CA PRO A 9 -7.91 -16.59 3.01
C PRO A 9 -6.87 -15.47 2.95
N ALA A 10 -5.96 -15.45 3.92
CA ALA A 10 -4.71 -14.72 3.78
C ALA A 10 -3.99 -15.42 2.63
N ASN A 11 -4.36 -15.06 1.39
CA ASN A 11 -3.53 -15.28 0.24
C ASN A 11 -2.21 -14.68 0.70
N ALA A 12 -1.21 -15.52 0.95
CA ALA A 12 0.17 -15.09 1.07
C ALA A 12 0.60 -14.64 -0.33
N ALA A 13 -0.10 -13.64 -0.86
CA ALA A 13 0.31 -12.90 -2.01
C ALA A 13 1.63 -12.28 -1.56
N GLU A 14 2.71 -12.80 -2.10
CA GLU A 14 4.04 -12.27 -1.86
C GLU A 14 3.96 -10.77 -2.11
N LEU A 15 4.20 -10.00 -1.04
CA LEU A 15 4.12 -8.56 -1.13
C LEU A 15 5.16 -8.10 -2.17
N PRO A 16 4.78 -7.16 -3.05
CA PRO A 16 5.70 -6.68 -4.06
C PRO A 16 6.94 -6.08 -3.39
N SER A 17 8.10 -6.20 -4.04
CA SER A 17 9.34 -5.64 -3.49
C SER A 17 9.17 -4.14 -3.22
N PRO A 18 9.38 -3.66 -1.98
CA PRO A 18 9.08 -2.28 -1.61
C PRO A 18 10.02 -1.26 -2.27
N GLY A 19 11.12 -1.70 -2.89
CA GLY A 19 12.11 -0.80 -3.50
C GLY A 19 12.62 0.24 -2.50
N ALA A 20 12.51 1.53 -2.85
CA ALA A 20 12.82 2.64 -1.96
C ALA A 20 11.80 2.75 -0.82
N THR A 21 12.31 2.75 0.42
CA THR A 21 11.51 2.77 1.66
C THR A 21 11.27 4.19 2.19
N PRO A 22 10.23 4.39 3.02
CA PRO A 22 9.87 5.71 3.60
C PRO A 22 10.95 6.34 4.49
N ASP A 23 11.93 5.57 4.93
CA ASP A 23 13.08 6.03 5.69
C ASP A 23 14.21 6.65 4.83
N SER A 24 14.15 6.50 3.50
CA SER A 24 15.15 7.05 2.58
C SER A 24 14.89 8.53 2.28
N PRO A 25 15.95 9.39 2.22
CA PRO A 25 15.79 10.81 1.87
C PRO A 25 15.21 11.02 0.47
N LEU A 26 15.38 10.06 -0.44
CA LEU A 26 14.88 10.13 -1.81
C LEU A 26 13.47 9.52 -1.98
N TYR A 27 12.79 9.17 -0.88
CA TYR A 27 11.44 8.58 -0.94
C TYR A 27 10.42 9.50 -1.63
N PHE A 28 10.61 10.82 -1.55
CA PHE A 28 9.73 11.78 -2.23
C PHE A 28 9.69 11.57 -3.76
N LEU A 29 10.82 11.20 -4.39
CA LEU A 29 10.91 10.91 -5.82
C LEU A 29 10.04 9.69 -6.19
N LYS A 30 10.06 8.65 -5.34
CA LYS A 30 9.19 7.47 -5.52
C LYS A 30 7.72 7.91 -5.51
N THR A 31 7.32 8.66 -4.49
CA THR A 31 5.92 9.10 -4.35
C THR A 31 5.47 10.04 -5.46
N TRP A 32 6.37 10.89 -5.95
CA TRP A 32 6.12 11.78 -7.08
C TRP A 32 5.89 10.98 -8.37
N LYS A 33 6.76 10.00 -8.66
CA LYS A 33 6.60 9.09 -9.80
C LYS A 33 5.28 8.32 -9.72
N GLU A 34 4.96 7.74 -8.57
CA GLU A 34 3.70 7.00 -8.34
C GLU A 34 2.47 7.90 -8.55
N SER A 35 2.54 9.16 -8.12
CA SER A 35 1.47 10.14 -8.32
C SER A 35 1.28 10.47 -9.79
N ILE A 36 2.35 10.73 -10.53
CA ILE A 36 2.31 10.98 -11.97
C ILE A 36 1.72 9.77 -12.70
N GLN A 37 2.23 8.58 -12.41
CA GLN A 37 1.72 7.34 -13.02
C GLN A 37 0.23 7.17 -12.76
N THR A 38 -0.22 7.35 -11.51
CA THR A 38 -1.64 7.23 -11.16
C THR A 38 -2.51 8.29 -11.84
N PHE A 39 -1.99 9.50 -12.04
CA PHE A 39 -2.69 10.58 -12.73
C PHE A 39 -2.98 10.23 -14.20
N PHE A 40 -2.02 9.60 -14.89
CA PHE A 40 -2.16 9.18 -16.29
C PHE A 40 -2.88 7.84 -16.49
N ILE A 41 -3.28 7.15 -15.41
CA ILE A 41 -4.10 5.93 -15.53
C ILE A 41 -5.55 6.34 -15.68
N PHE A 42 -6.13 6.00 -16.83
CA PHE A 42 -7.54 6.24 -17.15
C PHE A 42 -8.38 4.97 -17.00
N GLY A 43 -9.67 5.17 -16.69
CA GLY A 43 -10.63 4.09 -16.44
C GLY A 43 -10.69 3.66 -14.97
N PHE A 44 -11.90 3.36 -14.53
CA PHE A 44 -12.19 2.98 -13.14
C PHE A 44 -11.42 1.72 -12.71
N GLU A 45 -11.51 0.66 -13.49
CA GLU A 45 -10.86 -0.64 -13.19
C GLU A 45 -9.33 -0.51 -13.10
N ASN A 46 -8.72 0.25 -14.01
CA ASN A 46 -7.27 0.43 -14.01
C ASN A 46 -6.80 1.27 -12.81
N LYS A 47 -7.53 2.34 -12.46
CA LYS A 47 -7.23 3.10 -11.25
C LYS A 47 -7.41 2.26 -9.99
N ALA A 48 -8.45 1.42 -9.96
CA ALA A 48 -8.69 0.49 -8.86
C ALA A 48 -7.51 -0.48 -8.67
N LYS A 49 -7.05 -1.14 -9.75
CA LYS A 49 -5.86 -2.00 -9.73
C LYS A 49 -4.61 -1.25 -9.27
N GLN A 50 -4.41 -0.01 -9.73
CA GLN A 50 -3.28 0.81 -9.30
C GLN A 50 -3.32 1.12 -7.80
N TYR A 51 -4.46 1.52 -7.26
CA TYR A 51 -4.58 1.82 -5.83
C TYR A 51 -4.39 0.58 -4.95
N LEU A 52 -4.88 -0.57 -5.39
CA LEU A 52 -4.64 -1.86 -4.73
C LEU A 52 -3.15 -2.20 -4.73
N HIS A 53 -2.48 -2.11 -5.88
CA HIS A 53 -1.04 -2.32 -5.99
C HIS A 53 -0.24 -1.39 -5.06
N LEU A 54 -0.59 -0.10 -5.03
CA LEU A 54 0.06 0.86 -4.13
C LEU A 54 -0.19 0.53 -2.65
N ALA A 55 -1.35 -0.03 -2.29
CA ALA A 55 -1.62 -0.47 -0.92
C ALA A 55 -0.70 -1.64 -0.53
N ASP A 56 -0.52 -2.63 -1.42
CA ASP A 56 0.38 -3.77 -1.23
C ASP A 56 1.85 -3.32 -1.09
N VAL A 57 2.28 -2.38 -1.92
CA VAL A 57 3.62 -1.77 -1.80
C VAL A 57 3.80 -1.10 -0.44
N ARG A 58 2.77 -0.43 0.11
CA ARG A 58 2.87 0.14 1.47
C ARG A 58 2.89 -0.91 2.56
N LEU A 59 2.21 -2.05 2.39
CA LEU A 59 2.33 -3.17 3.33
C LEU A 59 3.74 -3.77 3.31
N ALA A 60 4.36 -3.88 2.14
CA ALA A 60 5.75 -4.32 2.01
C ALA A 60 6.73 -3.34 2.69
N GLU A 61 6.51 -2.04 2.50
CA GLU A 61 7.27 -0.99 3.18
C GLU A 61 7.08 -1.05 4.69
N TYR A 62 5.84 -1.23 5.15
CA TYR A 62 5.50 -1.38 6.57
C TYR A 62 6.29 -2.54 7.19
N GLN A 63 6.22 -3.73 6.59
CA GLN A 63 6.93 -4.91 7.08
C GLN A 63 8.42 -4.62 7.22
N LYS A 64 9.03 -4.07 6.16
CA LYS A 64 10.45 -3.68 6.16
C LYS A 64 10.80 -2.62 7.21
N MET A 65 9.87 -1.75 7.61
CA MET A 65 10.09 -0.78 8.70
C MET A 65 9.99 -1.44 10.08
N ILE A 66 9.10 -2.41 10.24
CA ILE A 66 9.01 -3.24 11.46
C ILE A 66 10.30 -4.04 11.63
N ASP A 67 10.79 -4.70 10.58
CA ASP A 67 12.06 -5.45 10.59
C ASP A 67 13.28 -4.57 10.95
N LYS A 68 13.20 -3.27 10.67
CA LYS A 68 14.22 -2.27 11.03
C LYS A 68 14.02 -1.64 12.41
N GLY A 69 13.00 -2.04 13.17
CA GLY A 69 12.65 -1.45 14.47
C GLY A 69 12.09 -0.02 14.39
N LYS A 70 11.72 0.46 13.20
CA LYS A 70 11.26 1.84 12.96
C LYS A 70 9.74 1.96 13.11
N THR A 71 9.22 1.63 14.29
CA THR A 71 7.78 1.50 14.58
C THR A 71 6.96 2.75 14.23
N LYS A 72 7.45 3.96 14.55
CA LYS A 72 6.77 5.22 14.20
C LYS A 72 6.62 5.44 12.69
N ILE A 73 7.62 5.03 11.90
CA ILE A 73 7.57 5.13 10.44
C ILE A 73 6.66 4.03 9.89
N ALA A 74 6.71 2.83 10.48
CA ALA A 74 5.83 1.73 10.12
C ALA A 74 4.35 2.14 10.29
N GLU A 75 3.96 2.68 11.44
CA GLU A 75 2.58 3.13 11.70
C GLU A 75 2.07 4.13 10.66
N LYS A 76 2.87 5.16 10.35
CA LYS A 76 2.55 6.13 9.28
C LYS A 76 2.39 5.46 7.92
N THR A 77 3.23 4.46 7.63
CA THR A 77 3.18 3.69 6.38
C THR A 77 1.89 2.87 6.29
N LEU A 78 1.46 2.27 7.39
CA LEU A 78 0.20 1.52 7.47
C LEU A 78 -1.02 2.42 7.23
N VAL A 79 -1.04 3.61 7.83
CA VAL A 79 -2.10 4.61 7.58
C VAL A 79 -2.14 4.99 6.10
N LYS A 80 -0.98 5.14 5.45
CA LYS A 80 -0.91 5.43 4.01
C LYS A 80 -1.42 4.27 3.16
N SER A 81 -1.15 3.02 3.53
CA SER A 81 -1.72 1.83 2.88
C SER A 81 -3.25 1.86 2.95
N ARG A 82 -3.81 2.09 4.15
CA ARG A 82 -5.26 2.23 4.36
C ARG A 82 -5.86 3.32 3.47
N ASN A 83 -5.21 4.47 3.38
CA ASN A 83 -5.70 5.58 2.55
C ASN A 83 -5.70 5.26 1.06
N ASN A 84 -4.81 4.38 0.58
CA ASN A 84 -4.85 3.92 -0.81
C ASN A 84 -6.04 2.97 -1.03
N CYS A 85 -6.33 2.09 -0.07
CA CYS A 85 -7.54 1.27 -0.11
C CYS A 85 -8.82 2.13 -0.03
N THR A 86 -8.87 3.23 0.73
CA THR A 86 -10.08 4.07 0.74
C THR A 86 -10.28 4.82 -0.59
N LYS A 87 -9.19 5.22 -1.26
CA LYS A 87 -9.26 5.82 -2.60
C LYS A 87 -9.81 4.85 -3.64
N LEU A 88 -9.56 3.55 -3.50
CA LEU A 88 -10.17 2.51 -4.33
C LEU A 88 -11.71 2.54 -4.26
N PHE A 89 -12.28 2.71 -3.07
CA PHE A 89 -13.75 2.67 -2.85
C PHE A 89 -14.47 4.00 -3.07
N ARG A 90 -13.74 5.12 -3.25
CA ARG A 90 -14.32 6.47 -3.40
C ARG A 90 -14.44 6.93 -4.86
N GLN A 91 -14.05 6.07 -5.81
CA GLN A 91 -13.95 6.40 -7.23
C GLN A 91 -15.24 6.08 -7.99
#